data_AF-A0A928TRM1-F1
#
_entry.id   AF-A0A928TRM1-F1
#
_cell.length_a   1.000
_cell.length_b   1.000
_cell.length_c   1.000
_cell.angle_alpha   90.00
_cell.angle_beta   90.00
_cell.angle_gamma   90.00
#
_symmetry.space_group_name_H-M   'P 1'
#
loop_
_entity.id
_entity.type
_entity.pdbx_description
1 polymer ?
#
loop_
_entity_poly.entity_id
_entity_poly.type
_entity_poly.pdbx_seq_one_letter_code
_entity_poly.pdbx_strand_id
1 'polypeptide(L)'
;MPISTPTATAIAPKSPRPIGTLCHRRGPAGGDGFALDSTFPALRARHLNRLDDMARPTLKLNKALPAPATPREPTSRAIRAMRGVRRSTADPATSAGSPPDRAAKASAGTAPPATAHDRGSAAATSTPTPPVARRRPREVPANAPDSPRRRHRDRRRGGAPPAREGARVAKPGGRPPPRPVVVKAESDDPRLSKRMSELGLCSRREADEWIRNGWVRVDGAVVDTLGTRVPASAQITIERAASREQAERVTILLNKPIGYVSGQAEDGYRPASVLITQENRWTGDRAPLSFRPQHLRGLAPAGRLDIDSTGLLVFTQDGRIAKRLVGRDSEVEKEYLVRVEGKLSAEGLRRLGHGLELDGVRLKPAKVSWQNEDQLRFVLREGRKRQIRRMCELVGLEVVGLKRVRTGSVVLGSLPVGQWRYLRPDERF
;
A
#
# COMPACT_ATOMS: atom_id res chain seq x y z
N MET A 1 25.48 32.72 -70.47
CA MET A 1 26.46 32.38 -69.41
C MET A 1 25.90 31.22 -68.57
N PRO A 2 26.73 30.42 -67.87
CA PRO A 2 26.43 29.02 -67.49
C PRO A 2 25.52 28.90 -66.25
N ILE A 3 24.79 27.82 -65.92
CA ILE A 3 24.94 26.33 -66.06
C ILE A 3 25.90 25.68 -65.04
N SER A 4 25.40 24.85 -64.11
CA SER A 4 25.94 23.51 -63.70
C SER A 4 25.42 23.00 -62.32
N THR A 5 25.39 21.68 -62.14
CA THR A 5 25.20 20.94 -60.86
C THR A 5 26.53 20.30 -60.39
N PRO A 6 26.69 19.87 -59.11
CA PRO A 6 26.40 18.49 -58.65
C PRO A 6 25.77 18.44 -57.21
N THR A 7 25.37 17.35 -56.54
CA THR A 7 25.41 15.86 -56.73
C THR A 7 26.51 15.08 -55.96
N ALA A 8 26.17 13.88 -55.43
CA ALA A 8 27.02 12.81 -54.83
C ALA A 8 27.63 13.05 -53.40
N THR A 9 28.01 12.05 -52.56
CA THR A 9 27.70 10.60 -52.40
C THR A 9 28.21 10.11 -51.01
N ALA A 10 27.76 8.94 -50.50
CA ALA A 10 28.18 8.34 -49.22
C ALA A 10 29.25 7.24 -49.34
N ILE A 11 29.84 6.75 -48.22
CA ILE A 11 30.25 5.35 -47.89
C ILE A 11 31.12 5.30 -46.61
N ALA A 12 31.23 4.13 -45.96
CA ALA A 12 31.85 3.88 -44.64
C ALA A 12 33.19 3.10 -44.70
N PRO A 13 34.02 3.12 -43.63
CA PRO A 13 35.26 2.31 -43.53
C PRO A 13 35.03 0.91 -42.93
N LYS A 14 35.90 -0.06 -43.26
CA LYS A 14 35.81 -1.45 -42.76
C LYS A 14 37.16 -2.18 -42.71
N SER A 15 37.64 -2.50 -41.50
CA SER A 15 38.69 -3.50 -41.15
C SER A 15 40.10 -3.41 -41.76
N PRO A 16 41.10 -3.92 -41.01
CA PRO A 16 42.16 -4.75 -41.60
C PRO A 16 42.23 -6.16 -40.96
N ARG A 17 42.94 -7.09 -41.61
CA ARG A 17 43.34 -8.42 -41.10
C ARG A 17 44.88 -8.52 -41.02
N PRO A 18 45.45 -9.42 -40.20
CA PRO A 18 46.91 -9.54 -40.03
C PRO A 18 47.60 -10.46 -41.05
N ILE A 19 48.93 -10.34 -41.12
CA ILE A 19 49.90 -11.22 -41.82
C ILE A 19 50.90 -11.74 -40.74
N GLY A 20 51.63 -12.86 -40.96
CA GLY A 20 52.51 -13.45 -39.94
C GLY A 20 53.71 -14.27 -40.45
N THR A 21 54.14 -15.28 -39.67
CA THR A 21 55.37 -16.12 -39.83
C THR A 21 56.69 -15.35 -39.52
N LEU A 22 57.81 -15.90 -38.99
CA LEU A 22 58.50 -17.18 -39.31
C LEU A 22 59.62 -17.55 -38.27
N CYS A 23 59.86 -18.86 -37.99
CA CYS A 23 61.14 -19.52 -37.53
C CYS A 23 61.87 -19.10 -36.20
N HIS A 24 62.85 -19.84 -35.61
CA HIS A 24 63.10 -21.30 -35.39
C HIS A 24 64.33 -21.54 -34.44
N ARG A 25 64.66 -22.82 -34.10
CA ARG A 25 65.84 -23.33 -33.30
C ARG A 25 65.84 -23.08 -31.76
N ARG A 26 66.73 -23.69 -30.93
CA ARG A 26 67.01 -25.14 -30.60
C ARG A 26 68.11 -25.27 -29.49
N GLY A 27 67.77 -25.64 -28.25
CA GLY A 27 68.65 -26.23 -27.18
C GLY A 27 69.86 -25.43 -26.64
N PRO A 28 70.71 -25.98 -25.73
CA PRO A 28 70.61 -27.28 -25.01
C PRO A 28 71.03 -27.33 -23.49
N ALA A 29 70.86 -28.51 -22.87
CA ALA A 29 71.68 -29.16 -21.79
C ALA A 29 71.61 -28.75 -20.28
N GLY A 30 71.60 -29.79 -19.41
CA GLY A 30 71.79 -29.79 -17.92
C GLY A 30 70.57 -29.35 -17.09
N GLY A 31 70.10 -29.99 -16.01
CA GLY A 31 70.57 -31.17 -15.24
C GLY A 31 71.16 -30.74 -13.88
N ASP A 32 70.76 -31.24 -12.69
CA ASP A 32 69.72 -32.22 -12.26
C ASP A 32 69.16 -31.76 -10.87
N GLY A 33 68.33 -32.45 -10.04
CA GLY A 33 67.86 -33.85 -9.96
C GLY A 33 66.94 -34.07 -8.72
N PHE A 34 67.06 -35.23 -8.06
CA PHE A 34 66.27 -35.73 -6.89
C PHE A 34 64.78 -36.12 -7.15
N ALA A 35 64.26 -37.06 -6.34
CA ALA A 35 63.07 -37.88 -6.62
C ALA A 35 62.34 -38.36 -5.34
N LEU A 36 61.30 -39.22 -5.50
CA LEU A 36 60.41 -39.82 -4.47
C LEU A 36 59.41 -38.79 -3.86
N ASP A 37 58.13 -39.06 -3.51
CA ASP A 37 57.16 -40.17 -3.72
C ASP A 37 55.74 -39.69 -3.26
N SER A 38 54.56 -40.35 -3.38
CA SER A 38 54.16 -41.65 -3.98
C SER A 38 52.64 -41.69 -4.36
N THR A 39 52.29 -42.67 -5.21
CA THR A 39 51.06 -43.53 -5.22
C THR A 39 49.61 -42.96 -5.38
N PHE A 40 48.89 -43.59 -6.32
CA PHE A 40 47.46 -43.53 -6.71
C PHE A 40 46.56 -44.45 -5.81
N PRO A 41 45.32 -44.91 -6.17
CA PRO A 41 44.33 -44.50 -7.19
C PRO A 41 42.89 -44.29 -6.65
N ALA A 42 41.96 -43.90 -7.54
CA ALA A 42 40.52 -44.15 -7.41
C ALA A 42 40.09 -45.41 -8.19
N LEU A 43 38.95 -46.04 -7.85
CA LEU A 43 38.42 -47.23 -8.55
C LEU A 43 36.88 -47.25 -8.66
N ARG A 44 36.33 -48.07 -9.58
CA ARG A 44 34.95 -47.92 -10.09
C ARG A 44 34.29 -49.26 -10.49
N ALA A 45 33.24 -49.65 -9.77
CA ALA A 45 32.06 -50.49 -10.15
C ALA A 45 32.22 -51.88 -10.85
N ARG A 46 31.40 -52.87 -10.45
CA ARG A 46 30.36 -53.54 -11.30
C ARG A 46 29.67 -54.78 -10.65
N HIS A 47 28.34 -54.87 -10.87
CA HIS A 47 27.49 -56.10 -10.94
C HIS A 47 27.35 -57.01 -9.68
N LEU A 48 26.36 -57.93 -9.56
CA LEU A 48 25.41 -58.53 -10.54
C LEU A 48 23.99 -58.78 -9.91
N ASN A 49 23.08 -59.44 -10.64
CA ASN A 49 21.65 -59.73 -10.33
C ASN A 49 21.46 -60.80 -9.21
N ARG A 50 20.28 -61.17 -8.66
CA ARG A 50 19.02 -61.61 -9.33
C ARG A 50 17.92 -62.09 -8.34
N LEU A 51 16.65 -61.63 -8.48
CA LEU A 51 15.33 -62.28 -8.15
C LEU A 51 15.09 -62.81 -6.69
N ASP A 52 13.87 -63.02 -6.15
CA ASP A 52 12.48 -62.77 -6.62
C ASP A 52 11.47 -62.63 -5.44
N ASP A 53 10.23 -62.24 -5.79
CA ASP A 53 8.91 -62.57 -5.20
C ASP A 53 8.30 -61.93 -3.90
N MET A 54 6.96 -61.76 -3.98
CA MET A 54 5.90 -61.66 -2.95
C MET A 54 6.07 -60.91 -1.60
N ALA A 55 5.35 -59.79 -1.44
CA ALA A 55 4.17 -59.69 -0.54
C ALA A 55 3.46 -58.31 -0.58
N ARG A 56 2.12 -58.29 -0.54
CA ARG A 56 1.30 -57.07 -0.34
C ARG A 56 0.90 -56.90 1.14
N PRO A 57 1.14 -55.75 1.78
CA PRO A 57 0.44 -55.38 3.02
C PRO A 57 -0.90 -54.71 2.70
N THR A 58 -1.99 -55.49 2.64
CA THR A 58 -3.36 -54.94 2.58
C THR A 58 -3.75 -54.36 3.94
N LEU A 59 -3.73 -53.04 4.09
CA LEU A 59 -4.35 -52.37 5.24
C LEU A 59 -5.87 -52.27 5.03
N LYS A 60 -6.62 -52.72 6.03
CA LYS A 60 -8.07 -52.95 5.93
C LYS A 60 -8.85 -51.64 6.05
N LEU A 61 -9.78 -51.44 5.11
CA LEU A 61 -10.87 -50.48 5.27
C LEU A 61 -11.76 -50.90 6.46
N ASN A 62 -11.84 -50.08 7.52
CA ASN A 62 -12.98 -50.07 8.44
C ASN A 62 -12.91 -48.92 9.46
N LYS A 63 -13.82 -47.94 9.31
CA LYS A 63 -14.86 -47.54 10.30
C LYS A 63 -15.27 -46.08 10.06
N ALA A 64 -16.56 -45.85 9.83
CA ALA A 64 -17.08 -44.52 9.54
C ALA A 64 -17.14 -43.62 10.78
N LEU A 65 -16.91 -42.31 10.58
CA LEU A 65 -17.27 -41.23 11.51
C LEU A 65 -17.96 -40.09 10.72
N PRO A 66 -18.76 -39.23 11.39
CA PRO A 66 -19.96 -38.66 10.78
C PRO A 66 -19.75 -37.37 9.97
N ALA A 67 -20.75 -37.06 9.15
CA ALA A 67 -20.86 -35.81 8.41
C ALA A 67 -21.01 -34.58 9.34
N PRO A 68 -20.56 -33.38 8.91
CA PRO A 68 -20.69 -32.16 9.70
C PRO A 68 -22.15 -31.73 9.87
N ALA A 69 -22.50 -31.23 11.05
CA ALA A 69 -23.87 -30.85 11.40
C ALA A 69 -24.33 -29.56 10.70
N THR A 70 -25.61 -29.55 10.29
CA THR A 70 -26.29 -28.34 9.79
C THR A 70 -26.53 -27.32 10.92
N PRO A 71 -26.39 -26.00 10.67
CA PRO A 71 -26.79 -24.98 11.63
C PRO A 71 -28.28 -25.07 11.98
N ARG A 72 -28.63 -24.89 13.27
CA ARG A 72 -30.02 -24.76 13.72
C ARG A 72 -30.42 -23.28 13.80
N GLU A 73 -31.66 -22.99 13.43
CA GLU A 73 -32.26 -21.67 13.63
C GLU A 73 -32.48 -21.35 15.13
N PRO A 74 -32.40 -20.08 15.54
CA PRO A 74 -32.67 -19.67 16.91
C PRO A 74 -34.18 -19.49 17.15
N THR A 75 -34.81 -20.42 17.86
CA THR A 75 -36.22 -20.30 18.29
C THR A 75 -36.40 -19.16 19.29
N SER A 76 -37.26 -18.18 18.98
CA SER A 76 -37.59 -17.05 19.85
C SER A 76 -38.39 -17.48 21.09
N ARG A 77 -37.88 -17.20 22.30
CA ARG A 77 -38.53 -17.54 23.57
C ARG A 77 -39.41 -16.38 24.06
N ALA A 78 -40.69 -16.67 24.29
CA ALA A 78 -41.65 -15.66 24.78
C ALA A 78 -41.50 -15.36 26.29
N ILE A 79 -41.76 -14.11 26.66
CA ILE A 79 -42.09 -13.68 28.03
C ILE A 79 -43.34 -12.78 27.93
N ARG A 80 -44.29 -12.94 28.87
CA ARG A 80 -45.65 -12.36 28.83
C ARG A 80 -45.93 -11.53 30.09
N ALA A 81 -46.32 -10.28 29.95
CA ALA A 81 -46.92 -9.50 31.05
C ALA A 81 -47.82 -8.33 30.59
N MET A 82 -48.97 -8.20 31.26
CA MET A 82 -49.76 -6.97 31.51
C MET A 82 -50.43 -6.17 30.36
N ARG A 83 -51.78 -6.26 30.36
CA ARG A 83 -52.78 -5.16 30.24
C ARG A 83 -52.95 -4.42 28.90
N GLY A 84 -54.16 -4.55 28.32
CA GLY A 84 -54.74 -3.65 27.32
C GLY A 84 -56.11 -4.18 26.86
N VAL A 85 -57.18 -3.38 26.91
CA VAL A 85 -58.57 -3.83 26.66
C VAL A 85 -59.26 -2.98 25.58
N ARG A 86 -59.84 -3.62 24.55
CA ARG A 86 -61.17 -3.33 23.96
C ARG A 86 -61.51 -4.34 22.84
N ARG A 87 -62.77 -4.33 22.36
CA ARG A 87 -63.39 -5.34 21.46
C ARG A 87 -63.82 -4.73 20.12
N SER A 88 -63.68 -5.48 19.03
CA SER A 88 -64.66 -5.68 17.95
C SER A 88 -64.07 -6.70 16.96
N THR A 89 -64.62 -7.89 16.64
CA THR A 89 -65.96 -8.30 16.15
C THR A 89 -66.29 -7.79 14.74
N ALA A 90 -65.88 -8.53 13.69
CA ALA A 90 -66.73 -9.01 12.59
C ALA A 90 -65.93 -9.80 11.53
N ASP A 91 -66.25 -11.09 11.40
CA ASP A 91 -66.02 -12.00 10.26
C ASP A 91 -67.42 -12.44 9.75
N PRO A 92 -67.60 -13.17 8.63
CA PRO A 92 -66.67 -13.58 7.56
C PRO A 92 -67.22 -13.31 6.12
N ALA A 93 -66.54 -13.81 5.06
CA ALA A 93 -67.09 -14.73 4.03
C ALA A 93 -66.51 -14.60 2.58
N THR A 94 -65.99 -15.72 2.05
CA THR A 94 -66.47 -16.48 0.85
C THR A 94 -66.92 -15.71 -0.42
N SER A 95 -66.50 -16.00 -1.67
CA SER A 95 -65.52 -16.96 -2.25
C SER A 95 -65.22 -16.69 -3.74
N ALA A 96 -64.12 -17.29 -4.25
CA ALA A 96 -63.84 -17.80 -5.62
C ALA A 96 -64.62 -17.26 -6.86
N GLY A 97 -63.84 -16.86 -7.88
CA GLY A 97 -64.29 -16.66 -9.28
C GLY A 97 -63.13 -16.21 -10.18
N SER A 98 -63.06 -16.63 -11.45
CA SER A 98 -62.01 -16.23 -12.40
C SER A 98 -62.58 -15.99 -13.83
N PRO A 99 -61.76 -15.94 -14.90
CA PRO A 99 -61.72 -14.88 -15.94
C PRO A 99 -62.76 -15.11 -17.09
N PRO A 100 -62.80 -14.38 -18.25
CA PRO A 100 -61.84 -13.48 -18.92
C PRO A 100 -62.47 -12.09 -19.30
N ASP A 101 -62.10 -11.27 -20.31
CA ASP A 101 -61.42 -11.50 -21.62
C ASP A 101 -60.79 -10.21 -22.26
N ARG A 102 -60.33 -10.32 -23.51
CA ARG A 102 -59.43 -9.44 -24.28
C ARG A 102 -60.10 -8.32 -25.09
N ALA A 103 -59.44 -7.14 -25.16
CA ALA A 103 -59.19 -6.35 -26.39
C ALA A 103 -58.21 -5.18 -26.06
N ALA A 104 -57.19 -4.76 -26.82
CA ALA A 104 -56.70 -4.96 -28.20
C ALA A 104 -57.11 -3.89 -29.27
N LYS A 105 -56.37 -2.76 -29.30
CA LYS A 105 -56.00 -1.86 -30.45
C LYS A 105 -55.12 -0.72 -29.87
N ALA A 106 -54.00 -0.24 -30.44
CA ALA A 106 -53.63 0.16 -31.81
C ALA A 106 -54.29 1.49 -32.26
N SER A 107 -53.61 2.48 -32.87
CA SER A 107 -52.18 2.65 -33.23
C SER A 107 -51.88 4.06 -33.82
N ALA A 108 -50.61 4.52 -33.77
CA ALA A 108 -50.03 5.69 -34.49
C ALA A 108 -50.59 7.10 -34.14
N GLY A 109 -49.89 8.22 -34.42
CA GLY A 109 -48.52 8.45 -34.89
C GLY A 109 -48.29 9.85 -35.50
N THR A 110 -47.02 10.18 -35.86
CA THR A 110 -46.57 11.35 -36.68
C THR A 110 -46.20 12.67 -35.96
N ALA A 111 -45.17 13.34 -36.51
CA ALA A 111 -44.63 14.70 -36.27
C ALA A 111 -43.76 15.08 -37.51
N PRO A 112 -43.11 16.27 -37.65
CA PRO A 112 -43.20 17.57 -36.95
C PRO A 112 -43.66 18.70 -37.94
N PRO A 113 -43.32 20.02 -37.76
CA PRO A 113 -42.06 20.58 -38.28
C PRO A 113 -41.40 21.65 -37.35
N ALA A 114 -40.56 22.57 -37.88
CA ALA A 114 -39.54 23.34 -37.14
C ALA A 114 -39.43 24.86 -37.51
N THR A 115 -38.30 25.52 -37.18
CA THR A 115 -37.83 26.94 -37.38
C THR A 115 -38.01 27.92 -36.20
N ALA A 116 -37.25 29.03 -36.03
CA ALA A 116 -35.81 29.35 -36.27
C ALA A 116 -35.41 30.74 -35.68
N HIS A 117 -34.13 30.95 -35.30
CA HIS A 117 -33.47 32.24 -34.90
C HIS A 117 -34.06 32.96 -33.63
N ASP A 118 -33.44 33.96 -32.96
CA ASP A 118 -32.14 34.67 -33.11
C ASP A 118 -31.56 35.17 -31.74
N ARG A 119 -30.31 35.69 -31.75
CA ARG A 119 -29.58 36.60 -30.84
C ARG A 119 -30.20 37.07 -29.49
N GLY A 120 -29.38 37.02 -28.43
CA GLY A 120 -29.53 37.78 -27.17
C GLY A 120 -28.30 37.66 -26.26
N SER A 121 -27.99 38.64 -25.40
CA SER A 121 -26.77 38.67 -24.57
C SER A 121 -26.99 39.17 -23.14
N ALA A 122 -26.06 38.77 -22.25
CA ALA A 122 -25.78 39.29 -20.92
C ALA A 122 -26.89 39.30 -19.83
N ALA A 123 -26.71 38.44 -18.82
CA ALA A 123 -27.05 38.73 -17.42
C ALA A 123 -26.17 37.88 -16.48
N ALA A 124 -25.78 38.44 -15.33
CA ALA A 124 -25.15 37.69 -14.24
C ALA A 124 -26.19 37.38 -13.16
N THR A 125 -26.09 36.23 -12.48
CA THR A 125 -27.00 35.89 -11.38
C THR A 125 -26.27 35.18 -10.25
N SER A 126 -26.32 35.78 -9.06
CA SER A 126 -25.73 35.28 -7.81
C SER A 126 -26.68 34.30 -7.09
N THR A 127 -26.14 33.22 -6.53
CA THR A 127 -26.90 32.25 -5.72
C THR A 127 -27.12 32.78 -4.28
N PRO A 128 -28.34 32.75 -3.71
CA PRO A 128 -28.64 33.29 -2.38
C PRO A 128 -28.52 32.27 -1.23
N THR A 129 -28.30 32.79 -0.02
CA THR A 129 -28.18 32.05 1.26
C THR A 129 -29.54 31.81 1.94
N PRO A 130 -29.79 30.67 2.62
CA PRO A 130 -31.03 30.43 3.37
C PRO A 130 -31.13 31.22 4.70
N PRO A 131 -32.36 31.46 5.23
CA PRO A 131 -32.62 32.44 6.30
C PRO A 131 -32.62 31.89 7.74
N VAL A 132 -32.49 32.80 8.71
CA VAL A 132 -32.58 32.54 10.16
C VAL A 132 -33.98 32.92 10.70
N ALA A 133 -34.61 32.03 11.45
CA ALA A 133 -35.90 32.29 12.11
C ALA A 133 -35.74 32.83 13.56
N ARG A 134 -36.62 33.74 13.98
CA ARG A 134 -36.70 34.29 15.35
C ARG A 134 -38.05 33.96 16.00
N ARG A 135 -38.07 33.65 17.30
CA ARG A 135 -39.18 33.95 18.24
C ARG A 135 -38.64 34.38 19.62
N ARG A 136 -39.53 34.95 20.44
CA ARG A 136 -39.34 35.72 21.70
C ARG A 136 -40.73 35.80 22.41
N PRO A 137 -40.90 36.36 23.63
CA PRO A 137 -39.98 36.65 24.73
C PRO A 137 -40.56 36.27 26.14
N ARG A 138 -40.05 36.91 27.21
CA ARG A 138 -40.45 36.94 28.65
C ARG A 138 -39.83 35.85 29.54
N GLU A 139 -39.48 36.10 30.81
CA GLU A 139 -39.62 37.32 31.66
C GLU A 139 -38.31 37.66 32.43
N VAL A 140 -38.35 38.60 33.40
CA VAL A 140 -37.21 39.24 34.15
C VAL A 140 -37.41 39.01 35.69
N PRO A 141 -36.71 39.61 36.72
CA PRO A 141 -35.69 40.70 36.77
C PRO A 141 -34.47 40.52 37.76
N ALA A 142 -33.55 41.52 37.75
CA ALA A 142 -32.82 42.13 38.89
C ALA A 142 -31.86 41.28 39.80
N ASN A 143 -30.85 41.84 40.50
CA ASN A 143 -30.13 43.13 40.42
C ASN A 143 -28.71 43.00 41.06
N ALA A 144 -27.82 43.97 40.82
CA ALA A 144 -26.57 44.15 41.59
C ALA A 144 -26.80 44.87 42.94
N PRO A 145 -25.78 44.98 43.82
CA PRO A 145 -25.07 46.27 43.91
C PRO A 145 -23.55 46.18 44.21
N ASP A 146 -22.93 47.35 44.41
CA ASP A 146 -21.48 47.63 44.50
C ASP A 146 -20.97 47.87 45.96
N SER A 147 -19.65 47.99 46.09
CA SER A 147 -18.75 48.33 47.21
C SER A 147 -19.26 49.37 48.24
N PRO A 148 -18.77 49.33 49.51
CA PRO A 148 -17.77 50.34 49.93
C PRO A 148 -16.75 49.93 51.05
N ARG A 149 -15.93 50.92 51.48
CA ARG A 149 -14.73 50.81 52.37
C ARG A 149 -15.00 50.95 53.88
N ARG A 150 -14.16 50.31 54.74
CA ARG A 150 -13.64 50.73 56.09
C ARG A 150 -12.57 49.69 56.52
N ARG A 151 -11.41 49.90 57.18
CA ARG A 151 -10.73 50.88 58.09
C ARG A 151 -10.51 50.31 59.52
N HIS A 152 -9.22 50.20 59.89
CA HIS A 152 -8.61 50.20 61.25
C HIS A 152 -8.51 48.95 62.16
N ARG A 153 -7.26 48.70 62.61
CA ARG A 153 -6.77 48.02 63.84
C ARG A 153 -7.10 46.52 64.03
N ASP A 154 -6.33 45.75 64.82
CA ASP A 154 -5.14 46.04 65.66
C ASP A 154 -4.13 44.86 65.66
N ARG A 155 -2.89 45.10 66.18
CA ARG A 155 -1.96 44.18 66.92
C ARG A 155 -1.93 42.64 66.63
N ARG A 156 -0.80 41.93 66.59
CA ARG A 156 0.47 42.05 67.37
C ARG A 156 1.58 41.09 66.87
N ARG A 157 2.86 41.44 67.11
CA ARG A 157 4.07 40.60 67.34
C ARG A 157 4.35 39.35 66.47
N GLY A 158 5.51 39.36 65.79
CA GLY A 158 6.28 38.18 65.34
C GLY A 158 7.63 38.65 64.77
N GLY A 159 8.75 38.12 65.26
CA GLY A 159 10.10 38.66 64.95
C GLY A 159 10.85 37.92 63.83
N ALA A 160 11.84 38.58 63.23
CA ALA A 160 12.72 38.02 62.20
C ALA A 160 14.21 38.12 62.60
N PRO A 161 14.98 37.01 62.57
CA PRO A 161 16.44 37.02 62.56
C PRO A 161 16.99 37.09 61.11
N PRO A 162 18.28 37.43 60.90
CA PRO A 162 18.75 38.07 59.67
C PRO A 162 19.14 37.13 58.52
N ALA A 163 19.25 37.72 57.33
CA ALA A 163 19.78 37.06 56.13
C ALA A 163 21.24 36.62 56.30
N ARG A 164 21.60 35.48 55.68
CA ARG A 164 22.99 35.06 55.46
C ARG A 164 23.35 35.26 54.00
N GLU A 165 24.45 35.96 53.75
CA GLU A 165 24.94 36.27 52.41
C GLU A 165 25.67 35.06 51.80
N GLY A 166 24.97 34.35 50.90
CA GLY A 166 25.46 33.13 50.26
C GLY A 166 26.20 33.43 48.96
N ALA A 167 27.53 33.34 48.96
CA ALA A 167 28.37 33.56 47.79
C ALA A 167 27.99 32.63 46.62
N ARG A 168 27.63 33.23 45.47
CA ARG A 168 27.32 32.47 44.24
C ARG A 168 28.61 32.06 43.52
N VAL A 169 29.02 30.81 43.71
CA VAL A 169 30.11 30.21 42.90
C VAL A 169 29.70 30.22 41.43
N ALA A 170 30.45 30.93 40.60
CA ALA A 170 30.21 30.98 39.16
C ALA A 170 30.57 29.63 38.52
N LYS A 171 29.65 29.06 37.73
CA LYS A 171 29.98 27.91 36.87
C LYS A 171 30.85 28.38 35.70
N PRO A 172 31.92 27.66 35.32
CA PRO A 172 32.73 28.03 34.16
C PRO A 172 31.87 28.00 32.88
N GLY A 173 32.02 29.04 32.06
CA GLY A 173 31.19 29.24 30.88
C GLY A 173 31.44 28.20 29.80
N GLY A 174 30.52 27.25 29.64
CA GLY A 174 30.48 26.39 28.46
C GLY A 174 30.31 27.24 27.20
N ARG A 175 31.19 27.05 26.20
CA ARG A 175 31.11 27.72 24.90
C ARG A 175 29.69 27.55 24.34
N PRO A 176 28.97 28.63 23.98
CA PRO A 176 27.63 28.49 23.43
C PRO A 176 27.68 27.64 22.15
N PRO A 177 26.64 26.84 21.87
CA PRO A 177 26.60 26.07 20.63
C PRO A 177 26.76 27.00 19.43
N PRO A 178 27.47 26.58 18.36
CA PRO A 178 27.64 27.41 17.18
C PRO A 178 26.25 27.80 16.66
N ARG A 179 26.02 29.10 16.47
CA ARG A 179 24.75 29.62 15.94
C ARG A 179 24.48 28.94 14.59
N PRO A 180 23.23 28.53 14.28
CA PRO A 180 22.92 27.95 12.99
C PRO A 180 23.38 28.89 11.87
N VAL A 181 24.20 28.37 10.96
CA VAL A 181 24.46 29.05 9.69
C VAL A 181 23.19 28.91 8.89
N VAL A 182 22.33 29.93 8.94
CA VAL A 182 21.08 29.94 8.20
C VAL A 182 21.42 30.07 6.72
N VAL A 183 21.51 28.92 6.05
CA VAL A 183 21.68 28.83 4.60
C VAL A 183 20.52 29.63 3.98
N LYS A 184 20.86 30.67 3.21
CA LYS A 184 19.89 31.63 2.69
C LYS A 184 19.12 31.00 1.52
N ALA A 185 18.14 30.17 1.85
CA ALA A 185 17.35 29.42 0.89
C ALA A 185 16.46 30.34 0.04
N GLU A 186 16.39 30.07 -1.25
CA GLU A 186 15.64 30.87 -2.22
C GLU A 186 14.16 30.45 -2.32
N SER A 187 13.34 31.28 -2.97
CA SER A 187 11.89 31.10 -2.99
C SER A 187 11.41 29.84 -3.73
N ASP A 188 12.24 29.26 -4.60
CA ASP A 188 11.99 27.98 -5.30
C ASP A 188 12.60 26.75 -4.58
N ASP A 189 13.44 26.94 -3.56
CA ASP A 189 14.19 25.84 -2.96
C ASP A 189 13.28 24.74 -2.36
N PRO A 190 13.59 23.46 -2.57
CA PRO A 190 12.79 22.37 -2.02
C PRO A 190 12.82 22.39 -0.49
N ARG A 191 11.63 22.24 0.12
CA ARG A 191 11.52 21.93 1.57
C ARG A 191 12.40 20.73 1.91
N LEU A 192 13.16 20.81 3.00
CA LEU A 192 14.11 19.80 3.46
C LEU A 192 13.52 18.38 3.47
N SER A 193 12.30 18.20 3.99
CA SER A 193 11.63 16.89 3.99
C SER A 193 11.15 16.38 2.62
N LYS A 194 11.00 17.25 1.60
CA LYS A 194 10.92 16.84 0.18
C LYS A 194 12.30 16.34 -0.28
N ARG A 195 13.35 17.15 -0.11
CA ARG A 195 14.72 16.85 -0.58
C ARG A 195 15.27 15.55 0.03
N MET A 196 15.12 15.35 1.34
CA MET A 196 15.50 14.10 2.04
C MET A 196 14.82 12.86 1.45
N SER A 197 13.56 12.98 1.04
CA SER A 197 12.81 11.86 0.46
C SER A 197 13.14 11.64 -1.02
N GLU A 198 13.57 12.66 -1.74
CA GLU A 198 14.14 12.54 -3.10
C GLU A 198 15.52 11.87 -3.07
N LEU A 199 16.36 12.22 -2.11
CA LEU A 199 17.62 11.53 -1.80
C LEU A 199 17.44 10.11 -1.22
N GLY A 200 16.21 9.64 -1.02
CA GLY A 200 15.91 8.28 -0.55
C GLY A 200 16.21 8.01 0.92
N LEU A 201 16.56 9.03 1.71
CA LEU A 201 16.94 8.89 3.12
C LEU A 201 15.80 8.32 3.98
N CYS A 202 14.57 8.79 3.73
CA CYS A 202 13.35 8.42 4.45
C CYS A 202 12.09 8.91 3.68
N SER A 203 10.88 8.70 4.21
CA SER A 203 9.70 9.39 3.66
C SER A 203 9.56 10.83 4.15
N ARG A 204 8.72 11.63 3.49
CA ARG A 204 8.47 13.03 3.87
C ARG A 204 7.96 13.20 5.31
N ARG A 205 7.21 12.23 5.86
CA ARG A 205 6.68 12.27 7.24
C ARG A 205 7.79 11.99 8.25
N GLU A 206 8.59 10.97 7.99
CA GLU A 206 9.74 10.58 8.79
C GLU A 206 10.80 11.68 8.80
N ALA A 207 11.03 12.35 7.66
CA ALA A 207 11.88 13.53 7.57
C ALA A 207 11.35 14.67 8.46
N ASP A 208 10.04 14.95 8.44
CA ASP A 208 9.42 15.92 9.36
C ASP A 208 9.51 15.48 10.84
N GLU A 209 9.70 14.20 11.15
CA GLU A 209 9.93 13.70 12.52
C GLU A 209 11.40 13.84 12.92
N TRP A 210 12.34 13.45 12.05
CA TRP A 210 13.78 13.57 12.27
C TRP A 210 14.24 15.02 12.38
N ILE A 211 13.63 15.93 11.61
CA ILE A 211 13.80 17.39 11.75
C ILE A 211 13.41 17.78 13.17
N ARG A 212 12.16 17.54 13.61
CA ARG A 212 11.70 17.89 14.98
C ARG A 212 12.55 17.31 16.11
N ASN A 213 13.19 16.16 15.91
CA ASN A 213 14.06 15.53 16.90
C ASN A 213 15.50 16.08 16.90
N GLY A 214 15.85 17.03 16.01
CA GLY A 214 17.20 17.56 15.84
C GLY A 214 18.18 16.55 15.21
N TRP A 215 17.67 15.54 14.49
CA TRP A 215 18.47 14.44 13.92
C TRP A 215 18.91 14.68 12.47
N VAL A 216 18.65 15.86 11.91
CA VAL A 216 19.03 16.24 10.55
C VAL A 216 20.01 17.39 10.59
N ARG A 217 21.08 17.29 9.81
CA ARG A 217 22.01 18.39 9.55
C ARG A 217 21.98 18.77 8.08
N VAL A 218 22.13 20.06 7.83
CA VAL A 218 22.28 20.67 6.51
C VAL A 218 23.58 21.47 6.55
N ASP A 219 24.53 21.11 5.70
CA ASP A 219 25.87 21.72 5.62
C ASP A 219 26.57 21.77 7.01
N GLY A 220 26.35 20.73 7.81
CA GLY A 220 26.88 20.54 9.17
C GLY A 220 26.02 21.12 10.31
N ALA A 221 25.21 22.15 10.04
CA ALA A 221 24.32 22.78 11.02
C ALA A 221 23.07 21.92 11.27
N VAL A 222 22.65 21.77 12.54
CA VAL A 222 21.40 21.05 12.89
C VAL A 222 20.20 21.87 12.44
N VAL A 223 19.21 21.21 11.83
CA VAL A 223 17.93 21.82 11.44
C VAL A 223 16.78 21.10 12.15
N ASP A 224 16.15 21.80 13.09
CA ASP A 224 15.02 21.35 13.90
C ASP A 224 13.66 21.86 13.40
N THR A 225 13.68 22.89 12.55
CA THR A 225 12.52 23.69 12.19
C THR A 225 11.79 23.10 10.98
N LEU A 226 10.51 22.76 11.18
CA LEU A 226 9.64 22.28 10.10
C LEU A 226 9.44 23.34 9.01
N GLY A 227 9.33 22.89 7.76
CA GLY A 227 9.09 23.77 6.61
C GLY A 227 10.35 24.40 6.02
N THR A 228 11.49 24.35 6.72
CA THR A 228 12.80 24.80 6.22
C THR A 228 13.05 24.33 4.79
N ARG A 229 13.44 25.28 3.91
CA ARG A 229 13.89 25.03 2.54
C ARG A 229 15.41 24.92 2.51
N VAL A 230 15.94 24.18 1.54
CA VAL A 230 17.38 24.00 1.36
C VAL A 230 17.75 23.98 -0.13
N PRO A 231 18.90 24.54 -0.52
CA PRO A 231 19.43 24.41 -1.87
C PRO A 231 19.49 22.95 -2.34
N ALA A 232 19.26 22.72 -3.63
CA ALA A 232 19.41 21.39 -4.21
C ALA A 232 20.82 20.79 -4.02
N SER A 233 21.85 21.65 -3.90
CA SER A 233 23.25 21.31 -3.63
C SER A 233 23.59 21.03 -2.16
N ALA A 234 22.71 21.35 -1.21
CA ALA A 234 23.02 21.29 0.23
C ALA A 234 23.31 19.86 0.72
N GLN A 235 24.35 19.71 1.52
CA GLN A 235 24.77 18.41 2.07
C GLN A 235 23.91 18.04 3.27
N ILE A 236 22.99 17.10 3.07
CA ILE A 236 22.10 16.61 4.13
C ILE A 236 22.70 15.35 4.76
N THR A 237 22.95 15.39 6.07
CA THR A 237 23.36 14.21 6.85
C THR A 237 22.38 13.95 7.99
N ILE A 238 22.31 12.70 8.45
CA ILE A 238 21.40 12.27 9.52
C ILE A 238 22.18 11.71 10.71
N GLU A 239 21.68 11.97 11.91
CA GLU A 239 22.30 11.49 13.14
C GLU A 239 22.16 9.97 13.31
N ARG A 240 23.04 9.39 14.13
CA ARG A 240 23.03 7.95 14.45
C ARG A 240 21.70 7.49 15.06
N ALA A 241 20.96 8.39 15.71
CA ALA A 241 19.62 8.13 16.26
C ALA A 241 18.58 7.83 15.16
N ALA A 242 18.48 8.69 14.12
CA ALA A 242 17.60 8.46 12.96
C ALA A 242 17.93 7.15 12.24
N SER A 243 19.23 6.84 12.10
CA SER A 243 19.69 5.59 11.48
C SER A 243 19.28 4.34 12.27
N ARG A 244 19.31 4.40 13.61
CA ARG A 244 18.85 3.31 14.49
C ARG A 244 17.33 3.16 14.47
N GLU A 245 16.61 4.26 14.63
CA GLU A 245 15.15 4.29 14.60
C GLU A 245 14.61 3.74 13.26
N GLN A 246 15.30 4.02 12.15
CA GLN A 246 14.98 3.41 10.86
C GLN A 246 15.26 1.90 10.77
N ALA A 247 16.31 1.40 11.43
CA ALA A 247 16.70 -0.01 11.42
C ALA A 247 15.78 -0.90 12.30
N GLU A 248 15.09 -0.31 13.28
CA GLU A 248 14.12 -1.01 14.15
C GLU A 248 12.72 -1.17 13.51
N ARG A 249 12.48 -0.55 12.34
CA ARG A 249 11.17 -0.54 11.67
C ARG A 249 10.86 -1.86 10.96
N VAL A 250 9.63 -2.35 11.14
CA VAL A 250 9.19 -3.61 10.54
C VAL A 250 8.50 -3.42 9.19
N THR A 251 8.55 -4.49 8.39
CA THR A 251 7.64 -4.73 7.25
C THR A 251 6.95 -6.07 7.45
N ILE A 252 5.64 -6.08 7.24
CA ILE A 252 4.74 -7.21 7.46
C ILE A 252 4.03 -7.56 6.15
N LEU A 253 3.85 -8.85 5.92
CA LEU A 253 3.21 -9.43 4.75
C LEU A 253 1.98 -10.19 5.23
N LEU A 254 0.79 -9.72 4.84
CA LEU A 254 -0.51 -10.29 5.18
C LEU A 254 -1.11 -10.97 3.94
N ASN A 255 -1.70 -12.16 4.10
CA ASN A 255 -2.58 -12.71 3.08
C ASN A 255 -4.01 -12.21 3.33
N LYS A 256 -4.36 -11.07 2.73
CA LYS A 256 -5.62 -10.38 2.94
C LYS A 256 -6.82 -11.26 2.51
N PRO A 257 -7.82 -11.50 3.38
CA PRO A 257 -9.09 -12.13 3.00
C PRO A 257 -10.07 -11.13 2.34
N ILE A 258 -11.19 -11.64 1.81
CA ILE A 258 -12.34 -10.82 1.39
C ILE A 258 -13.00 -10.18 2.63
N GLY A 259 -13.67 -9.04 2.45
CA GLY A 259 -14.44 -8.39 3.53
C GLY A 259 -13.64 -7.49 4.47
N TYR A 260 -12.41 -7.15 4.09
CA TYR A 260 -11.58 -6.16 4.79
C TYR A 260 -11.12 -5.08 3.82
N VAL A 261 -11.06 -3.84 4.29
CA VAL A 261 -10.46 -2.72 3.56
C VAL A 261 -8.96 -2.66 3.82
N SER A 262 -8.16 -2.26 2.82
CA SER A 262 -6.70 -2.24 2.97
C SER A 262 -6.17 -1.08 3.81
N GLY A 263 -6.97 -0.01 3.98
CA GLY A 263 -6.58 1.28 4.56
C GLY A 263 -7.16 1.54 5.95
N GLN A 264 -7.85 2.67 6.09
CA GLN A 264 -8.71 2.95 7.24
C GLN A 264 -10.02 2.16 7.14
N ALA A 265 -10.81 2.15 8.21
CA ALA A 265 -12.18 1.63 8.16
C ALA A 265 -13.03 2.52 7.22
N GLU A 266 -13.70 1.90 6.25
CA GLU A 266 -14.56 2.52 5.25
C GLU A 266 -15.83 1.63 5.14
N ASP A 267 -17.02 2.23 5.01
CA ASP A 267 -18.31 1.57 4.73
C ASP A 267 -18.67 0.36 5.62
N GLY A 268 -18.33 0.41 6.91
CA GLY A 268 -18.56 -0.67 7.89
C GLY A 268 -17.57 -1.83 7.83
N TYR A 269 -16.67 -1.85 6.86
CA TYR A 269 -15.64 -2.88 6.73
C TYR A 269 -14.44 -2.61 7.65
N ARG A 270 -13.93 -3.66 8.28
CA ARG A 270 -12.76 -3.57 9.17
C ARG A 270 -11.47 -3.40 8.36
N PRO A 271 -10.50 -2.60 8.84
CA PRO A 271 -9.22 -2.46 8.17
C PRO A 271 -8.38 -3.72 8.36
N ALA A 272 -7.67 -4.15 7.32
CA ALA A 272 -6.90 -5.39 7.30
C ALA A 272 -5.76 -5.41 8.35
N SER A 273 -5.39 -4.26 8.92
CA SER A 273 -4.48 -4.14 10.06
C SER A 273 -5.00 -4.82 11.34
N VAL A 274 -6.32 -5.01 11.53
CA VAL A 274 -6.85 -5.74 12.70
C VAL A 274 -6.51 -7.24 12.68
N LEU A 275 -6.03 -7.77 11.55
CA LEU A 275 -5.54 -9.14 11.43
C LEU A 275 -4.08 -9.26 11.88
N ILE A 276 -3.38 -8.16 12.15
CA ILE A 276 -1.96 -8.16 12.55
C ILE A 276 -1.86 -8.30 14.07
N THR A 277 -2.21 -9.49 14.56
CA THR A 277 -2.17 -9.88 15.97
C THR A 277 -1.22 -11.07 16.20
N GLN A 278 -0.83 -11.37 17.45
CA GLN A 278 0.09 -12.47 17.74
C GLN A 278 -0.50 -13.84 17.36
N GLU A 279 -1.82 -13.99 17.45
CA GLU A 279 -2.56 -15.23 17.19
C GLU A 279 -2.66 -15.51 15.68
N ASN A 280 -2.75 -14.44 14.88
CA ASN A 280 -2.76 -14.51 13.41
C ASN A 280 -1.36 -14.53 12.77
N ARG A 281 -0.29 -14.52 13.57
CA ARG A 281 1.08 -14.69 13.04
C ARG A 281 1.25 -16.13 12.54
N TRP A 282 1.64 -16.29 11.29
CA TRP A 282 1.84 -17.60 10.68
C TRP A 282 2.95 -18.37 11.38
N THR A 283 2.67 -19.62 11.76
CA THR A 283 3.62 -20.55 12.38
C THR A 283 4.82 -20.91 11.48
N GLY A 284 4.72 -20.68 10.16
CA GLY A 284 5.84 -20.80 9.21
C GLY A 284 6.69 -19.53 9.06
N ASP A 285 6.43 -18.48 9.84
CA ASP A 285 7.32 -17.31 9.88
C ASP A 285 8.66 -17.66 10.55
N ARG A 286 9.75 -17.36 9.83
CA ARG A 286 11.14 -17.64 10.25
C ARG A 286 11.91 -16.37 10.59
N ALA A 287 11.27 -15.20 10.56
CA ALA A 287 11.93 -13.95 10.91
C ALA A 287 12.24 -13.92 12.43
N PRO A 288 13.48 -13.54 12.84
CA PRO A 288 13.95 -13.62 14.23
C PRO A 288 13.31 -12.58 15.18
N LEU A 289 12.31 -11.84 14.73
CA LEU A 289 11.62 -10.82 15.53
C LEU A 289 10.51 -11.45 16.36
N SER A 290 10.46 -11.15 17.66
CA SER A 290 9.24 -11.30 18.48
C SER A 290 8.25 -10.19 18.10
N PHE A 291 6.94 -10.49 18.11
CA PHE A 291 5.93 -9.45 17.91
C PHE A 291 5.83 -8.55 19.15
N ARG A 292 5.63 -7.24 18.94
CA ARG A 292 5.47 -6.23 19.98
C ARG A 292 4.38 -5.25 19.54
N PRO A 293 3.50 -4.74 20.43
CA PRO A 293 2.48 -3.74 20.05
C PRO A 293 3.07 -2.46 19.43
N GLN A 294 4.34 -2.14 19.72
CA GLN A 294 5.09 -1.05 19.09
C GLN A 294 5.19 -1.20 17.56
N HIS A 295 5.25 -2.42 17.04
CA HIS A 295 5.34 -2.73 15.61
C HIS A 295 4.06 -2.35 14.83
N LEU A 296 2.96 -2.04 15.51
CA LEU A 296 1.71 -1.53 14.92
C LEU A 296 1.69 0.00 14.81
N ARG A 297 2.52 0.73 15.57
CA ARG A 297 2.56 2.20 15.55
C ARG A 297 3.14 2.68 14.23
N GLY A 298 2.43 3.54 13.50
CA GLY A 298 2.84 4.03 12.19
C GLY A 298 2.82 2.98 11.05
N LEU A 299 2.37 1.75 11.33
CA LEU A 299 2.35 0.65 10.36
C LEU A 299 1.28 0.92 9.28
N ALA A 300 1.71 1.23 8.06
CA ALA A 300 0.83 1.65 6.98
C ALA A 300 0.83 0.66 5.78
N PRO A 301 -0.29 0.51 5.06
CA PRO A 301 -0.38 -0.37 3.90
C PRO A 301 0.41 0.21 2.71
N ALA A 302 1.44 -0.50 2.26
CA ALA A 302 2.24 -0.18 1.09
C ALA A 302 1.55 -0.69 -0.20
N GLY A 303 0.31 -0.27 -0.41
CA GLY A 303 -0.56 -0.67 -1.52
C GLY A 303 -1.97 -1.00 -1.08
N ARG A 304 -2.92 -0.93 -2.01
CA ARG A 304 -4.31 -1.37 -1.80
C ARG A 304 -4.56 -2.71 -2.50
N LEU A 305 -5.55 -3.43 -1.98
CA LEU A 305 -6.39 -4.42 -2.63
C LEU A 305 -7.84 -4.01 -2.34
N ASP A 306 -8.74 -4.28 -3.26
CA ASP A 306 -10.18 -4.03 -3.08
C ASP A 306 -10.78 -4.96 -1.99
N ILE A 307 -11.97 -4.63 -1.49
CA ILE A 307 -12.69 -5.44 -0.49
C ILE A 307 -12.90 -6.87 -0.99
N ASP A 308 -13.29 -7.00 -2.26
CA ASP A 308 -13.55 -8.24 -3.02
C ASP A 308 -12.28 -9.02 -3.44
N SER A 309 -11.09 -8.56 -3.04
CA SER A 309 -9.81 -9.02 -3.56
C SER A 309 -8.90 -9.56 -2.44
N THR A 310 -8.13 -10.59 -2.76
CA THR A 310 -7.34 -11.37 -1.79
C THR A 310 -5.84 -11.34 -2.04
N GLY A 311 -5.05 -11.93 -1.13
CA GLY A 311 -3.64 -12.19 -1.34
C GLY A 311 -2.70 -11.17 -0.70
N LEU A 312 -1.49 -11.07 -1.24
CA LEU A 312 -0.36 -10.37 -0.64
C LEU A 312 -0.62 -8.87 -0.45
N LEU A 313 -0.84 -8.44 0.79
CA LEU A 313 -0.87 -7.05 1.21
C LEU A 313 0.37 -6.76 2.06
N VAL A 314 1.13 -5.74 1.68
CA VAL A 314 2.32 -5.30 2.40
C VAL A 314 1.93 -4.18 3.36
N PHE A 315 2.36 -4.28 4.60
CA PHE A 315 2.33 -3.21 5.61
C PHE A 315 3.78 -2.86 5.99
N THR A 316 4.10 -1.59 6.19
CA THR A 316 5.45 -1.17 6.57
C THR A 316 5.45 0.09 7.43
N GLN A 317 6.46 0.20 8.28
CA GLN A 317 6.84 1.45 8.97
C GLN A 317 7.93 2.22 8.18
N ASP A 318 8.60 1.60 7.21
CA ASP A 318 9.60 2.25 6.36
C ASP A 318 8.95 2.83 5.10
N GLY A 319 8.72 4.14 5.09
CA GLY A 319 8.12 4.82 3.95
C GLY A 319 9.01 4.90 2.70
N ARG A 320 10.29 4.48 2.75
CA ARG A 320 11.08 4.18 1.54
C ARG A 320 10.57 2.92 0.85
N ILE A 321 10.22 1.88 1.63
CA ILE A 321 9.57 0.67 1.11
C ILE A 321 8.20 1.03 0.55
N ALA A 322 7.41 1.86 1.24
CA ALA A 322 6.16 2.37 0.70
C ALA A 322 6.36 3.16 -0.61
N LYS A 323 7.30 4.12 -0.65
CA LYS A 323 7.62 4.89 -1.86
C LYS A 323 8.06 3.99 -3.04
N ARG A 324 8.87 2.97 -2.80
CA ARG A 324 9.26 1.98 -3.81
C ARG A 324 8.06 1.18 -4.33
N LEU A 325 7.11 0.81 -3.47
CA LEU A 325 5.97 -0.05 -3.84
C LEU A 325 4.78 0.67 -4.49
N VAL A 326 4.52 1.92 -4.10
CA VAL A 326 3.33 2.70 -4.53
C VAL A 326 3.62 4.13 -4.98
N GLY A 327 4.88 4.53 -5.10
CA GLY A 327 5.23 5.81 -5.72
C GLY A 327 4.73 5.89 -7.17
N ARG A 328 4.45 7.11 -7.65
CA ARG A 328 3.99 7.38 -9.03
C ARG A 328 4.85 6.69 -10.08
N ASP A 329 6.16 6.67 -9.82
CA ASP A 329 7.22 6.21 -10.71
C ASP A 329 7.73 4.81 -10.28
N SER A 330 6.94 4.07 -9.50
CA SER A 330 7.22 2.68 -9.14
C SER A 330 7.14 1.78 -10.37
N GLU A 331 8.22 1.05 -10.63
CA GLU A 331 8.28 -0.02 -11.64
C GLU A 331 7.96 -1.41 -11.07
N VAL A 332 7.68 -1.50 -9.75
CA VAL A 332 7.60 -2.80 -9.05
C VAL A 332 6.43 -3.62 -9.57
N GLU A 333 6.75 -4.67 -10.33
CA GLU A 333 5.78 -5.61 -10.90
C GLU A 333 4.96 -6.31 -9.79
N LYS A 334 3.63 -6.34 -9.98
CA LYS A 334 2.65 -6.94 -9.09
C LYS A 334 1.91 -8.01 -9.87
N GLU A 335 1.86 -9.22 -9.32
CA GLU A 335 1.34 -10.41 -10.01
C GLU A 335 0.04 -10.89 -9.40
N TYR A 336 -0.93 -11.18 -10.26
CA TYR A 336 -2.29 -11.51 -9.88
C TYR A 336 -2.74 -12.77 -10.61
N LEU A 337 -3.39 -13.66 -9.87
CA LEU A 337 -4.21 -14.74 -10.40
C LEU A 337 -5.67 -14.28 -10.37
N VAL A 338 -6.34 -14.39 -11.51
CA VAL A 338 -7.63 -13.75 -11.80
C VAL A 338 -8.55 -14.81 -12.40
N ARG A 339 -9.49 -15.33 -11.61
CA ARG A 339 -10.51 -16.27 -12.09
C ARG A 339 -11.62 -15.47 -12.77
N VAL A 340 -12.02 -15.92 -13.95
CA VAL A 340 -12.93 -15.21 -14.85
C VAL A 340 -14.03 -16.10 -15.39
N GLU A 341 -15.16 -15.48 -15.74
CA GLU A 341 -16.26 -16.09 -16.49
C GLU A 341 -16.52 -15.31 -17.78
N GLY A 342 -17.09 -15.96 -18.79
CA GLY A 342 -17.28 -15.41 -20.14
C GLY A 342 -16.42 -16.12 -21.20
N LYS A 343 -16.22 -15.47 -22.35
CA LYS A 343 -15.43 -16.03 -23.48
C LYS A 343 -14.43 -15.00 -24.00
N LEU A 344 -13.14 -15.27 -23.85
CA LEU A 344 -12.07 -14.41 -24.34
C LEU A 344 -11.63 -14.80 -25.75
N SER A 345 -11.68 -13.88 -26.70
CA SER A 345 -11.05 -14.05 -28.01
C SER A 345 -9.53 -13.82 -27.93
N ALA A 346 -8.77 -14.32 -28.90
CA ALA A 346 -7.32 -14.06 -28.99
C ALA A 346 -7.01 -12.55 -29.06
N GLU A 347 -7.87 -11.77 -29.74
CA GLU A 347 -7.78 -10.31 -29.78
C GLU A 347 -8.11 -9.68 -28.41
N GLY A 348 -9.08 -10.22 -27.68
CA GLY A 348 -9.36 -9.81 -26.30
C GLY A 348 -8.14 -10.01 -25.39
N LEU A 349 -7.46 -11.16 -25.49
CA LEU A 349 -6.23 -11.43 -24.74
C LEU A 349 -5.09 -10.47 -25.15
N ARG A 350 -4.97 -10.13 -26.44
CA ARG A 350 -4.01 -9.13 -26.92
C ARG A 350 -4.30 -7.73 -26.36
N ARG A 351 -5.58 -7.32 -26.33
CA ARG A 351 -6.03 -6.05 -25.73
C ARG A 351 -5.77 -5.98 -24.22
N LEU A 352 -5.97 -7.09 -23.50
CA LEU A 352 -5.59 -7.19 -22.07
C LEU A 352 -4.09 -6.95 -21.85
N GLY A 353 -3.24 -7.33 -22.80
CA GLY A 353 -1.80 -7.03 -22.77
C GLY A 353 -1.46 -5.57 -23.08
N HIS A 354 -2.10 -4.96 -24.09
CA HIS A 354 -1.85 -3.56 -24.45
C HIS A 354 -3.00 -2.94 -25.28
N GLY A 355 -3.18 -1.62 -25.17
CA GLY A 355 -4.12 -0.85 -25.99
C GLY A 355 -5.49 -0.59 -25.35
N LEU A 356 -5.68 -0.96 -24.07
CA LEU A 356 -6.83 -0.54 -23.27
C LEU A 356 -6.62 0.85 -22.64
N GLU A 357 -7.73 1.52 -22.36
CA GLU A 357 -7.80 2.86 -21.81
C GLU A 357 -8.83 2.89 -20.66
N LEU A 358 -8.53 3.58 -19.56
CA LEU A 358 -9.46 3.78 -18.44
C LEU A 358 -9.46 5.26 -18.04
N ASP A 359 -10.64 5.86 -17.96
CA ASP A 359 -10.83 7.25 -17.51
C ASP A 359 -10.04 8.26 -18.37
N GLY A 360 -10.03 8.08 -19.70
CA GLY A 360 -9.28 8.91 -20.65
C GLY A 360 -7.75 8.74 -20.62
N VAL A 361 -7.24 7.69 -19.97
CA VAL A 361 -5.80 7.44 -19.82
C VAL A 361 -5.45 6.02 -20.23
N ARG A 362 -4.60 5.90 -21.25
CA ARG A 362 -4.08 4.62 -21.76
C ARG A 362 -3.29 3.89 -20.69
N LEU A 363 -3.51 2.59 -20.58
CA LEU A 363 -2.84 1.74 -19.60
C LEU A 363 -1.40 1.42 -20.02
N LYS A 364 -0.53 1.19 -19.03
CA LYS A 364 0.81 0.66 -19.31
C LYS A 364 0.72 -0.79 -19.81
N PRO A 365 1.68 -1.26 -20.65
CA PRO A 365 1.74 -2.66 -21.07
C PRO A 365 1.70 -3.63 -19.88
N ALA A 366 0.88 -4.67 -20.02
CA ALA A 366 0.66 -5.73 -19.06
C ALA A 366 1.14 -7.06 -19.65
N LYS A 367 1.69 -7.96 -18.82
CA LYS A 367 1.91 -9.36 -19.22
C LYS A 367 0.67 -10.14 -18.80
N VAL A 368 -0.12 -10.61 -19.77
CA VAL A 368 -1.36 -11.35 -19.51
C VAL A 368 -1.31 -12.68 -20.26
N SER A 369 -1.60 -13.77 -19.56
CA SER A 369 -1.64 -15.12 -20.12
C SER A 369 -2.69 -15.97 -19.42
N TRP A 370 -3.23 -16.99 -20.10
CA TRP A 370 -3.94 -18.06 -19.42
C TRP A 370 -3.00 -18.84 -18.49
N GLN A 371 -3.54 -19.33 -17.38
CA GLN A 371 -2.87 -20.17 -16.39
C GLN A 371 -3.49 -21.58 -16.33
N ASN A 372 -4.79 -21.67 -16.63
CA ASN A 372 -5.61 -22.83 -16.94
C ASN A 372 -6.82 -22.33 -17.79
N GLU A 373 -7.92 -23.07 -17.84
CA GLU A 373 -9.14 -22.72 -18.60
C GLU A 373 -9.93 -21.52 -18.04
N ASP A 374 -9.89 -21.28 -16.72
CA ASP A 374 -10.76 -20.30 -16.04
C ASP A 374 -9.99 -19.17 -15.33
N GLN A 375 -8.66 -19.16 -15.43
CA GLN A 375 -7.78 -18.26 -14.69
C GLN A 375 -6.74 -17.61 -15.59
N LEU A 376 -6.76 -16.27 -15.59
CA LEU A 376 -5.73 -15.44 -16.18
C LEU A 376 -4.67 -15.08 -15.14
N ARG A 377 -3.41 -15.04 -15.58
CA ARG A 377 -2.28 -14.49 -14.86
C ARG A 377 -1.98 -13.09 -15.41
N PHE A 378 -2.04 -12.08 -14.55
CA PHE A 378 -1.69 -10.69 -14.88
C PHE A 378 -0.41 -10.27 -14.15
N VAL A 379 0.50 -9.59 -14.85
CA VAL A 379 1.61 -8.85 -14.25
C VAL A 379 1.52 -7.38 -14.66
N LEU A 380 1.36 -6.50 -13.67
CA LEU A 380 1.20 -5.05 -13.84
C LEU A 380 2.30 -4.27 -13.13
N ARG A 381 2.76 -3.16 -13.72
CA ARG A 381 3.63 -2.17 -13.04
C ARG A 381 2.85 -1.03 -12.38
N GLU A 382 1.60 -0.83 -12.80
CA GLU A 382 0.68 0.17 -12.24
C GLU A 382 -0.50 -0.48 -11.47
N GLY A 383 -1.41 0.35 -10.96
CA GLY A 383 -2.57 -0.10 -10.18
C GLY A 383 -3.64 0.98 -10.05
N ARG A 384 -4.30 1.32 -11.16
CA ARG A 384 -5.44 2.25 -11.21
C ARG A 384 -6.68 1.63 -10.52
N LYS A 385 -7.67 2.45 -10.15
CA LYS A 385 -8.88 2.00 -9.41
C LYS A 385 -9.58 0.85 -10.13
N ARG A 386 -9.68 -0.32 -9.47
CA ARG A 386 -10.25 -1.58 -9.99
C ARG A 386 -9.68 -2.05 -11.35
N GLN A 387 -8.44 -1.68 -11.69
CA GLN A 387 -7.87 -1.80 -13.04
C GLN A 387 -8.11 -3.17 -13.72
N ILE A 388 -7.70 -4.28 -13.10
CA ILE A 388 -7.86 -5.63 -13.67
C ILE A 388 -9.32 -5.95 -13.98
N ARG A 389 -10.24 -5.65 -13.05
CA ARG A 389 -11.67 -5.94 -13.20
C ARG A 389 -12.25 -5.18 -14.40
N ARG A 390 -11.90 -3.90 -14.54
CA ARG A 390 -12.31 -3.06 -15.68
C ARG A 390 -11.63 -3.44 -17.01
N MET A 391 -10.41 -3.99 -16.97
CA MET A 391 -9.74 -4.53 -18.16
C MET A 391 -10.47 -5.77 -18.69
N CYS A 392 -10.87 -6.69 -17.80
CA CYS A 392 -11.67 -7.87 -18.16
C CYS A 392 -13.05 -7.50 -18.71
N GLU A 393 -13.73 -6.55 -18.06
CA GLU A 393 -15.03 -6.01 -18.48
C GLU A 393 -14.99 -5.48 -19.94
N LEU A 394 -13.94 -4.72 -20.29
CA LEU A 394 -13.71 -4.18 -21.65
C LEU A 394 -13.37 -5.22 -22.73
N VAL A 395 -13.26 -6.51 -22.36
CA VAL A 395 -13.06 -7.65 -23.29
C VAL A 395 -14.13 -8.75 -23.12
N GLY A 396 -15.21 -8.49 -22.39
CA GLY A 396 -16.33 -9.44 -22.22
C GLY A 396 -16.08 -10.56 -21.20
N LEU A 397 -15.26 -10.28 -20.17
CA LEU A 397 -15.01 -11.18 -19.04
C LEU A 397 -15.47 -10.58 -17.71
N GLU A 398 -16.19 -11.37 -16.91
CA GLU A 398 -16.44 -11.08 -15.51
C GLU A 398 -15.30 -11.63 -14.63
N VAL A 399 -14.98 -10.96 -13.51
CA VAL A 399 -13.92 -11.40 -12.58
C VAL A 399 -14.54 -11.91 -11.28
N VAL A 400 -14.76 -13.22 -11.21
CA VAL A 400 -15.30 -13.87 -10.00
C VAL A 400 -14.28 -14.00 -8.87
N GLY A 401 -12.97 -13.98 -9.17
CA GLY A 401 -11.93 -14.05 -8.13
C GLY A 401 -10.64 -13.32 -8.50
N LEU A 402 -10.06 -12.57 -7.56
CA LEU A 402 -8.82 -11.82 -7.76
C LEU A 402 -7.89 -12.01 -6.55
N LYS A 403 -6.67 -12.50 -6.79
CA LYS A 403 -5.65 -12.79 -5.77
C LYS A 403 -4.28 -12.27 -6.18
N ARG A 404 -3.70 -11.31 -5.42
CA ARG A 404 -2.30 -10.89 -5.62
C ARG A 404 -1.36 -11.94 -5.03
N VAL A 405 -0.48 -12.52 -5.84
CA VAL A 405 0.44 -13.60 -5.45
C VAL A 405 1.90 -13.17 -5.34
N ARG A 406 2.29 -12.04 -5.92
CA ARG A 406 3.65 -11.48 -5.82
C ARG A 406 3.63 -9.94 -5.88
N THR A 407 4.59 -9.33 -5.22
CA THR A 407 4.92 -7.89 -5.31
C THR A 407 6.45 -7.77 -5.36
N GLY A 408 7.02 -7.27 -6.45
CA GLY A 408 8.47 -7.28 -6.64
C GLY A 408 9.03 -8.71 -6.67
N SER A 409 10.15 -8.97 -5.99
CA SER A 409 10.60 -10.34 -5.73
C SER A 409 9.88 -11.05 -4.56
N VAL A 410 9.03 -10.38 -3.78
CA VAL A 410 8.33 -11.00 -2.64
C VAL A 410 7.09 -11.76 -3.11
N VAL A 411 7.09 -13.08 -2.89
CA VAL A 411 5.97 -13.98 -3.18
C VAL A 411 5.11 -14.24 -1.94
N LEU A 412 3.81 -14.50 -2.16
CA LEU A 412 2.87 -14.91 -1.12
C LEU A 412 3.23 -16.29 -0.54
N GLY A 413 3.69 -17.21 -1.39
CA GLY A 413 4.05 -18.58 -1.00
C GLY A 413 2.91 -19.31 -0.31
N SER A 414 3.25 -20.07 0.74
CA SER A 414 2.32 -20.85 1.56
C SER A 414 1.69 -20.09 2.73
N LEU A 415 1.78 -18.75 2.78
CA LEU A 415 1.16 -17.93 3.83
C LEU A 415 -0.38 -18.11 3.84
N PRO A 416 -1.00 -18.64 4.92
CA PRO A 416 -2.44 -18.90 4.95
C PRO A 416 -3.28 -17.62 4.93
N VAL A 417 -4.51 -17.71 4.39
CA VAL A 417 -5.45 -16.57 4.32
C VAL A 417 -5.80 -16.08 5.72
N GLY A 418 -5.80 -14.76 5.92
CA GLY A 418 -5.99 -14.11 7.22
C GLY A 418 -4.71 -14.00 8.06
N GLN A 419 -3.68 -14.81 7.79
CA GLN A 419 -2.43 -14.81 8.54
C GLN A 419 -1.36 -13.88 7.93
N TRP A 420 -0.41 -13.48 8.78
CA TRP A 420 0.69 -12.60 8.42
C TRP A 420 2.05 -13.13 8.88
N ARG A 421 3.13 -12.62 8.27
CA ARG A 421 4.52 -12.85 8.66
C ARG A 421 5.34 -11.57 8.50
N TYR A 422 6.53 -11.49 9.10
CA TYR A 422 7.47 -10.43 8.70
C TYR A 422 8.03 -10.67 7.29
N LEU A 423 8.46 -9.57 6.66
CA LEU A 423 9.47 -9.62 5.60
C LEU A 423 10.78 -10.13 6.22
N ARG A 424 11.43 -11.11 5.59
CA ARG A 424 12.68 -11.69 6.10
C ARG A 424 13.90 -10.88 5.64
N PRO A 425 15.06 -10.96 6.32
CA PRO A 425 16.26 -10.19 5.95
C PRO A 425 16.82 -10.49 4.55
N ASP A 426 16.55 -11.69 4.00
CA ASP A 426 16.91 -12.11 2.64
C ASP A 426 15.95 -11.58 1.56
N GLU A 427 14.74 -11.16 1.94
CA GLU A 427 13.70 -10.72 1.02
C GLU A 427 13.79 -9.23 0.68
N ARG A 428 13.54 -8.92 -0.59
CA ARG A 428 13.47 -7.55 -1.11
C ARG A 428 12.37 -7.41 -2.16
N PHE A 429 11.90 -6.18 -2.37
CA PHE A 429 10.92 -5.81 -3.39
C PHE A 429 11.59 -5.24 -4.63
#